data_AF-A0AAP8N7P4-F1
#
_entry.id   AF-A0AAP8N7P4-F1
#
_cell.length_a   1.000
_cell.length_b   1.000
_cell.length_c   1.000
_cell.angle_alpha   90.00
_cell.angle_beta   90.00
_cell.angle_gamma   90.00
#
_symmetry.space_group_name_H-M   'P 1'
#
loop_
_entity.id
_entity.type
_entity.pdbx_description
1 polymer ?
#
loop_
_entity_poly.entity_id
_entity_poly.type
_entity_poly.pdbx_seq_one_letter_code
_entity_poly.pdbx_strand_id
1 'polypeptide(L)'
;IITLAAALNEGLVDLNKDHFYDDGAAEVAGARLRCWKRGGHGSQSFLEVVQNSCNPGFVELGNRLGEDRLFQYIRNFGFGQKTGIDLQGEGRGILFSMDRVGPVEAATTAFGQGVSVT
;
A
#
# COMPACT_ATOMS: atom_id res chain seq x y z
N ILE A 1 -4.43 -4.08 2.83
CA ILE A 1 -4.32 -4.68 4.19
C ILE A 1 -2.92 -4.49 4.77
N ILE A 2 -1.85 -4.96 4.11
CA ILE A 2 -0.47 -4.90 4.63
C ILE A 2 -0.05 -3.49 5.06
N THR A 3 -0.18 -2.51 4.16
CA THR A 3 0.16 -1.10 4.41
C THR A 3 -0.55 -0.53 5.63
N LEU A 4 -1.86 -0.83 5.78
CA LEU A 4 -2.65 -0.39 6.92
C LEU A 4 -2.18 -1.06 8.22
N ALA A 5 -1.99 -2.38 8.20
CA ALA A 5 -1.54 -3.14 9.36
C ALA A 5 -0.16 -2.64 9.84
N ALA A 6 0.76 -2.38 8.91
CA ALA A 6 2.06 -1.82 9.21
C ALA A 6 1.96 -0.41 9.80
N ALA A 7 1.19 0.49 9.19
CA ALA A 7 1.00 1.85 9.71
C ALA A 7 0.40 1.86 11.13
N LEU A 8 -0.55 0.96 11.41
CA LEU A 8 -1.12 0.79 12.75
C LEU A 8 -0.10 0.23 13.75
N ASN A 9 0.67 -0.79 13.35
CA ASN A 9 1.67 -1.40 14.23
C ASN A 9 2.78 -0.42 14.60
N GLU A 10 3.16 0.46 13.68
CA GLU A 10 4.14 1.53 13.91
C GLU A 10 3.52 2.77 14.62
N GLY A 11 2.21 2.77 14.90
CA GLY A 11 1.53 3.90 15.55
C GLY A 11 1.46 5.18 14.71
N LEU A 12 1.53 5.05 13.38
CA LEU A 12 1.59 6.18 12.43
C LEU A 12 0.21 6.71 12.01
N VAL A 13 -0.86 6.04 12.44
CA VAL A 13 -2.23 6.42 12.12
C VAL A 13 -3.21 5.97 13.21
N ASP A 14 -4.15 6.83 13.57
CA ASP A 14 -5.36 6.50 14.32
C ASP A 14 -6.55 6.42 13.35
N LEU A 15 -7.20 5.25 13.28
CA LEU A 15 -8.28 5.01 12.29
C LEU A 15 -9.47 5.96 12.41
N ASN A 16 -9.75 6.46 13.62
CA ASN A 16 -10.95 7.24 13.89
C ASN A 16 -10.66 8.73 14.03
N LYS A 17 -9.46 9.09 14.50
CA LYS A 17 -9.08 10.49 14.75
C LYS A 17 -8.37 11.14 13.58
N ASP A 18 -7.58 10.38 12.84
CA ASP A 18 -6.86 10.92 11.70
C ASP A 18 -7.77 10.93 10.46
N HIS A 19 -7.70 12.03 9.72
CA HIS A 19 -8.44 12.23 8.50
C HIS A 19 -7.50 12.46 7.31
N PHE A 20 -8.00 12.08 6.14
CA PHE A 20 -7.40 12.30 4.84
C PHE A 20 -8.42 12.97 3.91
N TYR A 21 -7.96 13.81 2.99
CA TYR A 21 -8.81 14.42 1.97
C TYR A 21 -8.40 13.92 0.59
N ASP A 22 -9.29 13.17 -0.06
CA ASP A 22 -9.10 12.63 -1.41
C ASP A 22 -9.80 13.52 -2.44
N ASP A 23 -9.03 14.25 -3.25
CA ASP A 23 -9.50 15.07 -4.38
C ASP A 23 -9.56 14.28 -5.71
N GLY A 24 -9.25 12.98 -5.67
CA GLY A 24 -9.33 12.05 -6.79
C GLY A 24 -7.99 11.53 -7.30
N ALA A 25 -6.84 12.04 -6.82
CA ALA A 25 -5.54 11.47 -7.13
C ALA A 25 -4.44 11.84 -6.12
N ALA A 26 -3.36 11.07 -6.08
CA ALA A 26 -2.09 11.47 -5.48
C ALA A 26 -1.08 11.80 -6.57
N GLU A 27 -0.35 12.91 -6.45
CA GLU A 27 0.77 13.25 -7.34
C GLU A 27 2.08 12.78 -6.69
N VAL A 28 2.79 11.87 -7.34
CA VAL A 28 4.03 11.26 -6.83
C VAL A 28 5.10 11.32 -7.90
N ALA A 29 6.17 12.08 -7.65
CA ALA A 29 7.29 12.23 -8.59
C ALA A 29 6.87 12.55 -10.05
N GLY A 30 5.82 13.37 -10.22
CA GLY A 30 5.27 13.74 -11.52
C GLY A 30 4.28 12.74 -12.12
N ALA A 31 4.03 11.61 -11.46
CA ALA A 31 3.00 10.65 -11.83
C ALA A 31 1.70 10.89 -11.04
N ARG A 32 0.59 10.94 -11.76
CA ARG A 32 -0.75 11.09 -11.18
C ARG A 32 -1.39 9.73 -10.91
N LEU A 33 -1.37 9.30 -9.66
CA LEU A 33 -1.96 8.04 -9.19
C LEU A 33 -3.44 8.25 -8.84
N ARG A 34 -4.33 7.84 -9.75
CA ARG A 34 -5.76 8.13 -9.64
C ARG A 34 -6.45 7.25 -8.60
N CYS A 35 -7.41 7.84 -7.89
CA CYS A 35 -8.41 7.10 -7.16
C CYS A 35 -9.38 6.41 -8.15
N TRP A 36 -9.96 5.27 -7.74
CA TRP A 36 -10.96 4.58 -8.56
C TRP A 36 -12.26 5.39 -8.68
N LYS A 37 -12.58 6.17 -7.64
CA LYS A 37 -13.75 7.05 -7.62
C LYS A 37 -13.41 8.38 -8.30
N ARG A 38 -14.12 8.67 -9.39
CA ARG A 38 -13.99 9.96 -10.09
C ARG A 38 -14.41 11.10 -9.16
N GLY A 39 -13.55 12.11 -9.01
CA GLY A 39 -13.76 13.24 -8.10
C GLY A 39 -13.34 12.98 -6.65
N GLY A 40 -12.80 11.80 -6.35
CA GLY A 40 -12.28 11.46 -5.03
C GLY A 40 -13.35 11.13 -3.99
N HIS A 41 -12.88 10.78 -2.81
CA HIS A 41 -13.73 10.47 -1.66
C HIS A 41 -13.96 11.66 -0.72
N GLY A 42 -13.33 12.82 -0.96
CA GLY A 42 -13.43 13.98 -0.07
C GLY A 42 -12.76 13.71 1.28
N SER A 43 -13.23 14.38 2.33
CA SER A 43 -12.72 14.17 3.69
C SER A 43 -13.23 12.84 4.25
N GLN A 44 -12.30 12.02 4.73
CA GLN A 44 -12.56 10.69 5.28
C GLN A 44 -11.61 10.39 6.43
N SER A 45 -12.06 9.63 7.42
CA SER A 45 -11.20 9.00 8.41
C SER A 45 -10.34 7.90 7.76
N PHE A 46 -9.26 7.46 8.40
CA PHE A 46 -8.49 6.32 7.89
C PHE A 46 -9.24 4.98 7.96
N LEU A 47 -10.25 4.86 8.83
CA LEU A 47 -11.22 3.77 8.78
C LEU A 47 -12.01 3.79 7.46
N GLU A 48 -12.48 4.95 7.03
CA GLU A 48 -13.20 5.11 5.77
C GLU A 48 -12.27 4.94 4.56
N VAL A 49 -10.99 5.33 4.66
CA VAL A 49 -9.98 5.09 3.60
C VAL A 49 -9.88 3.60 3.27
N VAL A 50 -9.81 2.73 4.28
CA VAL A 50 -9.78 1.28 4.05
C VAL A 50 -11.12 0.74 3.58
N GLN A 51 -12.25 1.21 4.13
CA GLN A 51 -13.59 0.77 3.72
C GLN A 51 -13.90 1.11 2.26
N ASN A 52 -13.50 2.30 1.81
CA ASN A 52 -13.76 2.79 0.47
C ASN A 52 -12.65 2.43 -0.52
N SER A 53 -11.60 1.73 -0.08
CA SER A 53 -10.46 1.37 -0.92
C SER A 53 -9.84 2.60 -1.62
N CYS A 54 -9.63 3.68 -0.88
CA CYS A 54 -9.12 4.94 -1.41
C CYS A 54 -7.62 4.85 -1.73
N ASN A 55 -7.25 4.80 -3.01
CA ASN A 55 -5.84 4.68 -3.43
C ASN A 55 -4.96 5.82 -2.88
N PRO A 56 -5.33 7.12 -3.02
CA PRO A 56 -4.52 8.20 -2.47
C PRO A 56 -4.33 8.12 -0.95
N GLY A 57 -5.33 7.64 -0.21
CA GLY A 57 -5.21 7.39 1.23
C GLY A 57 -4.22 6.28 1.56
N PHE A 58 -4.13 5.23 0.73
CA PHE A 58 -3.09 4.20 0.86
C PHE A 58 -1.70 4.68 0.44
N VAL A 59 -1.60 5.59 -0.55
CA VAL A 59 -0.34 6.27 -0.87
C VAL A 59 0.15 7.08 0.34
N GLU A 60 -0.74 7.81 1.01
CA GLU A 60 -0.42 8.55 2.23
C GLU A 60 0.07 7.62 3.36
N LEU A 61 -0.60 6.49 3.59
CA LEU A 61 -0.12 5.50 4.57
C LEU A 61 1.26 4.95 4.20
N GLY A 62 1.50 4.66 2.91
CA GLY A 62 2.80 4.23 2.41
C GLY A 62 3.90 5.26 2.66
N ASN A 63 3.60 6.55 2.42
CA ASN A 63 4.54 7.65 2.66
C ASN A 63 4.88 7.80 4.15
N ARG A 64 3.87 7.72 5.05
CA ARG A 64 4.11 7.77 6.50
C ARG A 64 4.99 6.62 6.97
N LEU A 65 4.77 5.42 6.41
CA LEU A 65 5.50 4.21 6.78
C LEU A 65 6.94 4.23 6.25
N GLY A 66 7.16 4.75 5.05
CA GLY A 66 8.42 4.70 4.32
C GLY A 66 8.61 3.36 3.58
N GLU A 67 9.39 3.40 2.49
CA GLU A 67 9.57 2.25 1.59
C GLU A 67 10.24 1.04 2.26
N ASP A 68 11.28 1.26 3.07
CA ASP A 68 12.01 0.18 3.75
C ASP A 68 11.08 -0.65 4.64
N ARG A 69 10.28 0.04 5.47
CA ARG A 69 9.32 -0.62 6.35
C ARG A 69 8.19 -1.24 5.55
N LEU A 70 7.65 -0.56 4.54
CA LEU A 70 6.61 -1.13 3.68
C LEU A 70 7.05 -2.49 3.10
N PHE A 71 8.23 -2.55 2.50
CA PHE A 71 8.76 -3.79 1.93
C PHE A 71 9.16 -4.82 2.99
N GLN A 72 9.64 -4.40 4.15
CA GLN A 72 9.88 -5.29 5.29
C GLN A 72 8.58 -5.98 5.73
N TYR A 73 7.50 -5.22 5.95
CA TYR A 73 6.21 -5.80 6.33
C TYR A 73 5.66 -6.72 5.24
N ILE A 74 5.72 -6.32 3.96
CA ILE A 74 5.29 -7.18 2.84
C ILE A 74 5.99 -8.55 2.88
N ARG A 75 7.31 -8.57 3.08
CA ARG A 75 8.08 -9.82 3.22
C ARG A 75 7.71 -10.60 4.49
N ASN A 76 7.48 -9.91 5.61
CA ASN A 76 7.06 -10.54 6.87
C ASN A 76 5.66 -11.19 6.76
N PHE A 77 4.78 -10.67 5.91
CA PHE A 77 3.52 -11.30 5.55
C PHE A 77 3.69 -12.50 4.59
N GLY A 78 4.91 -12.89 4.25
CA GLY A 78 5.23 -14.08 3.44
C GLY A 78 5.32 -13.82 1.93
N PHE A 79 5.13 -12.58 1.47
CA PHE A 79 5.17 -12.27 0.05
C PHE A 79 6.60 -12.44 -0.51
N GLY A 80 6.70 -12.88 -1.76
CA GLY A 80 7.99 -13.16 -2.40
C GLY A 80 8.59 -14.51 -1.99
N GLN A 81 7.89 -15.28 -1.17
CA GLN A 81 8.29 -16.58 -0.66
C GLN A 81 7.22 -17.62 -0.96
N LYS A 82 7.64 -18.88 -1.02
CA LYS A 82 6.73 -20.03 -1.06
C LYS A 82 6.18 -20.26 0.33
N THR A 83 4.91 -20.66 0.43
CA THR A 83 4.29 -21.10 1.68
C THR A 83 4.84 -22.44 2.16
N GLY A 84 5.34 -23.27 1.23
CA GLY A 84 5.86 -24.61 1.54
C GLY A 84 4.77 -25.68 1.58
N ILE A 85 3.60 -25.41 1.01
CA ILE A 85 2.56 -26.40 0.81
C ILE A 85 3.04 -27.51 -0.15
N ASP A 86 2.54 -28.74 0.06
CA ASP A 86 2.88 -29.90 -0.78
C ASP A 86 2.14 -29.87 -2.13
N LEU A 87 2.42 -28.84 -2.92
CA LEU A 87 1.91 -28.66 -4.27
C LEU A 87 3.06 -28.37 -5.25
N GLN A 88 3.12 -29.16 -6.31
CA GLN A 88 4.02 -28.89 -7.42
C GLN A 88 3.59 -27.62 -8.15
N GLY A 89 4.57 -26.78 -8.50
CA GLY A 89 4.30 -25.54 -9.24
C GLY A 89 3.91 -24.32 -8.39
N GLU A 90 4.02 -24.40 -7.06
CA GLU A 90 3.82 -23.23 -6.19
C GLU A 90 4.70 -22.06 -6.64
N GLY A 91 4.05 -20.93 -6.93
CA GLY A 91 4.71 -19.67 -7.27
C GLY A 91 5.09 -18.88 -6.02
N ARG A 92 6.19 -18.12 -6.10
CA ARG A 92 6.62 -17.21 -5.02
C ARG A 92 6.08 -15.78 -5.18
N GLY A 93 5.32 -15.51 -6.24
CA GLY A 93 4.93 -14.17 -6.63
C GLY A 93 6.09 -13.31 -7.17
N ILE A 94 5.86 -12.00 -7.28
CA ILE A 94 6.80 -11.00 -7.78
C ILE A 94 6.77 -9.78 -6.86
N LEU A 95 7.95 -9.36 -6.40
CA LEU A 95 8.19 -8.13 -5.66
C LEU A 95 9.32 -7.35 -6.32
N PHE A 96 9.27 -6.02 -6.27
CA PHE A 96 10.40 -5.18 -6.64
C PHE A 96 11.62 -5.47 -5.75
N SER A 97 12.80 -5.44 -6.37
CA SER A 97 14.06 -5.41 -5.62
C SER A 97 14.29 -3.98 -5.12
N MET A 98 14.80 -3.81 -3.89
CA MET A 98 14.89 -2.49 -3.23
C MET A 98 15.68 -1.47 -4.05
N ASP A 99 16.70 -1.90 -4.79
CA ASP A 99 17.51 -1.07 -5.70
C ASP A 99 16.73 -0.51 -6.90
N ARG A 100 15.53 -1.02 -7.15
CA ARG A 100 14.63 -0.60 -8.23
C ARG A 100 13.31 0.00 -7.72
N VAL A 101 13.19 0.20 -6.41
CA VAL A 101 12.03 0.89 -5.83
C VAL A 101 12.29 2.39 -5.90
N GLY A 102 11.54 3.07 -6.76
CA GLY A 102 11.43 4.53 -6.74
C GLY A 102 10.19 4.99 -5.99
N PRO A 103 9.98 6.32 -5.89
CA PRO A 103 8.81 6.89 -5.20
C PRO A 103 7.47 6.39 -5.78
N VAL A 104 7.39 6.20 -7.11
CA VAL A 104 6.18 5.74 -7.77
C VAL A 104 5.94 4.26 -7.50
N GLU A 105 6.97 3.43 -7.52
CA GLU A 105 6.89 2.00 -7.19
C GLU A 105 6.50 1.79 -5.72
N ALA A 106 7.07 2.58 -4.80
CA ALA A 106 6.68 2.55 -3.39
C ALA A 106 5.20 2.95 -3.21
N ALA A 107 4.78 4.05 -3.84
CA ALA A 107 3.40 4.52 -3.77
C ALA A 107 2.39 3.52 -4.36
N THR A 108 2.71 2.94 -5.52
CA THR A 108 1.85 1.93 -6.18
C THR A 108 1.79 0.63 -5.38
N THR A 109 2.91 0.20 -4.80
CA THR A 109 2.98 -0.95 -3.89
C THR A 109 2.10 -0.73 -2.66
N ALA A 110 2.03 0.49 -2.13
CA ALA A 110 1.25 0.81 -0.93
C ALA A 110 -0.26 0.53 -1.09
N PHE A 111 -0.79 0.56 -2.32
CA PHE A 111 -2.17 0.15 -2.64
C PHE A 111 -2.26 -1.14 -3.45
N GLY A 112 -1.18 -1.92 -3.52
CA GLY A 112 -1.17 -3.30 -4.04
C GLY A 112 -0.88 -3.44 -5.54
N GLN A 113 -0.40 -2.41 -6.21
CA GLN A 113 0.07 -2.50 -7.60
C GLN A 113 1.58 -2.75 -7.67
N GLY A 114 2.03 -3.47 -8.70
CA GLY A 114 3.44 -3.85 -8.85
C GLY A 114 3.90 -5.02 -7.97
N VAL A 115 2.95 -5.66 -7.28
CA VAL A 115 3.15 -6.87 -6.48
C VAL A 115 2.29 -8.00 -7.04
N SER A 116 2.83 -9.21 -7.11
CA SER A 116 2.09 -10.44 -7.39
C SER A 116 2.30 -11.43 -6.25
N VAL A 117 1.23 -12.09 -5.83
CA VAL A 117 1.22 -13.08 -4.75
C VAL A 117 0.16 -14.14 -5.07
N THR A 118 0.35 -15.36 -4.58
CA THR A 118 -0.59 -16.49 -4.70
C THR A 118 -0.76 -17.17 -3.36
#